data_AF-A0A5N7MVS2-F1
#
_entry.id   AF-A0A5N7MVS2-F1
#
_cell.length_a   1.000
_cell.length_b   1.000
_cell.length_c   1.000
_cell.angle_alpha   90.00
_cell.angle_beta   90.00
_cell.angle_gamma   90.00
#
_symmetry.space_group_name_H-M   'P 1'
#
loop_
_entity.id
_entity.type
_entity.pdbx_description
1 polymer ?
#
loop_
_entity_poly.entity_id
_entity_poly.type
_entity_poly.pdbx_seq_one_letter_code
_entity_poly.pdbx_strand_id
1 'polypeptide(L)'
;MGRMLLVSLLAATCLNLPAAAVEDRAVVALTQDLKQHAPSQWEIRVRWRDGYLLATITPQPSQAAFELVYAPAKMTEALIDLCPGAGAEVWSLVGSEQDVVLEPSVGGKAVVTARISCRKAKLNRS
;
A
#
# COMPACT_ATOMS: atom_id res chain seq x y z
N MET A 1 -61.52 17.00 9.31
CA MET A 1 -60.46 17.54 10.19
C MET A 1 -59.68 16.37 10.76
N GLY A 2 -58.34 16.37 10.65
CA GLY A 2 -57.47 15.29 11.16
C GLY A 2 -56.47 14.83 10.09
N ARG A 3 -55.56 15.70 9.64
CA ARG A 3 -54.21 15.92 10.19
C ARG A 3 -53.18 15.00 9.50
N MET A 4 -52.60 15.57 8.44
CA MET A 4 -51.37 15.18 7.76
C MET A 4 -50.34 14.55 8.70
N LEU A 5 -49.83 13.38 8.31
CA LEU A 5 -48.53 12.87 8.76
C LEU A 5 -47.67 12.69 7.51
N LEU A 6 -47.08 13.80 7.06
CA LEU A 6 -45.87 13.81 6.26
C LEU A 6 -44.74 13.30 7.16
N VAL A 7 -44.50 11.99 7.12
CA VAL A 7 -43.31 11.41 7.73
C VAL A 7 -42.16 11.69 6.78
N SER A 8 -41.38 12.70 7.15
CA SER A 8 -40.13 13.10 6.53
C SER A 8 -39.21 11.89 6.30
N LEU A 9 -39.02 11.51 5.03
CA LEU A 9 -37.84 10.76 4.61
C LEU A 9 -36.63 11.68 4.83
N LEU A 10 -36.02 11.62 6.01
CA LEU A 10 -34.64 12.07 6.18
C LEU A 10 -33.76 11.15 5.34
N ALA A 11 -33.44 11.62 4.14
CA ALA A 11 -32.36 11.09 3.33
C ALA A 11 -31.08 11.15 4.17
N ALA A 12 -30.72 10.02 4.77
CA ALA A 12 -29.39 9.80 5.30
C ALA A 12 -28.42 9.82 4.11
N THR A 13 -27.98 11.00 3.71
CA THR A 13 -26.78 11.19 2.90
C THR A 13 -25.61 10.74 3.74
N CYS A 14 -25.35 9.42 3.75
CA CYS A 14 -24.08 8.88 4.17
C CYS A 14 -23.02 9.64 3.39
N LEU A 15 -22.18 10.38 4.12
CA LEU A 15 -20.93 10.97 3.65
C LEU A 15 -19.95 9.85 3.26
N ASN A 16 -20.31 9.07 2.24
CA ASN A 16 -19.39 8.15 1.60
C ASN A 16 -18.46 9.04 0.76
N LEU A 17 -17.29 9.36 1.31
CA LEU A 17 -16.17 9.79 0.49
C LEU A 17 -16.07 8.82 -0.69
N PRO A 18 -15.96 9.32 -1.94
CA PRO A 18 -15.88 8.44 -3.09
C PRO A 18 -14.71 7.49 -2.88
N ALA A 19 -14.94 6.19 -3.04
CA ALA A 19 -13.92 5.15 -2.83
C ALA A 19 -12.62 5.48 -3.58
N ALA A 20 -12.75 6.02 -4.80
CA ALA A 20 -11.63 6.52 -5.60
C ALA A 20 -10.77 7.59 -4.88
N ALA A 21 -11.37 8.52 -4.13
CA ALA A 21 -10.61 9.54 -3.40
C ALA A 21 -9.91 8.99 -2.15
N VAL A 22 -10.40 7.90 -1.56
CA VAL A 22 -9.68 7.18 -0.50
C VAL A 22 -8.52 6.40 -1.12
N GLU A 23 -8.76 5.75 -2.25
CA GLU A 23 -7.76 4.99 -2.99
C GLU A 23 -6.58 5.87 -3.43
N ASP A 24 -6.85 7.02 -4.04
CA ASP A 24 -5.81 7.97 -4.47
C ASP A 24 -4.99 8.50 -3.28
N ARG A 25 -5.65 8.80 -2.15
CA ARG A 25 -4.95 9.21 -0.93
C ARG A 25 -4.07 8.09 -0.37
N ALA A 26 -4.54 6.85 -0.40
CA ALA A 26 -3.74 5.71 0.04
C ALA A 26 -2.49 5.52 -0.84
N VAL A 27 -2.63 5.69 -2.16
CA VAL A 27 -1.51 5.67 -3.11
C VAL A 27 -0.49 6.76 -2.79
N VAL A 28 -0.95 8.00 -2.55
CA VAL A 28 -0.07 9.12 -2.20
C VAL A 28 0.63 8.88 -0.87
N ALA A 29 -0.11 8.49 0.18
CA ALA A 29 0.42 8.26 1.51
C ALA A 29 1.51 7.18 1.50
N LEU A 30 1.25 6.03 0.85
CA LEU A 30 2.26 4.97 0.75
C LEU A 30 3.46 5.39 -0.10
N THR A 31 3.23 6.12 -1.20
CA THR A 31 4.34 6.61 -2.04
C THR A 31 5.27 7.53 -1.26
N GLN A 32 4.72 8.41 -0.43
CA GLN A 32 5.50 9.33 0.40
C GLN A 32 6.26 8.59 1.50
N ASP A 33 5.59 7.70 2.22
CA ASP A 33 6.19 6.87 3.26
C ASP A 33 7.37 6.06 2.71
N LEU A 34 7.18 5.36 1.59
CA LEU A 34 8.24 4.59 0.96
C LEU A 34 9.41 5.46 0.47
N LYS A 35 9.14 6.64 -0.09
CA LYS A 35 10.21 7.55 -0.55
C LYS A 35 11.03 8.14 0.61
N GLN A 36 10.47 8.22 1.81
CA GLN A 36 11.19 8.68 2.99
C GLN A 36 12.14 7.61 3.56
N HIS A 37 11.81 6.33 3.39
CA HIS A 37 12.56 5.22 3.99
C HIS A 37 13.43 4.45 3.00
N ALA A 38 13.10 4.47 1.72
CA ALA A 38 13.89 3.80 0.69
C ALA A 38 15.13 4.61 0.30
N PRO A 39 16.20 3.93 -0.17
CA PRO A 39 17.31 4.61 -0.83
C PRO A 39 16.79 5.51 -1.96
N SER A 40 17.29 6.74 -2.03
CA SER A 40 16.75 7.79 -2.91
C SER A 40 16.80 7.46 -4.39
N GLN A 41 17.71 6.57 -4.80
CA GLN A 41 17.84 6.11 -6.18
C GLN A 41 16.82 5.04 -6.57
N TRP A 42 16.11 4.42 -5.61
CA TRP A 42 15.12 3.38 -5.91
C TRP A 42 13.88 3.99 -6.54
N GLU A 43 13.37 3.34 -7.59
CA GLU A 43 12.09 3.75 -8.18
C GLU A 43 10.94 3.06 -7.47
N ILE A 44 9.93 3.83 -7.10
CA ILE A 44 8.74 3.36 -6.41
C ILE A 44 7.52 3.71 -7.25
N ARG A 45 6.68 2.71 -7.53
CA ARG A 45 5.37 2.92 -8.15
C ARG A 45 4.30 2.24 -7.30
N VAL A 46 3.31 3.02 -6.89
CA VAL A 46 2.19 2.53 -6.06
C VAL A 46 0.90 2.58 -6.85
N ARG A 47 0.05 1.55 -6.71
CA ARG A 47 -1.30 1.51 -7.27
C ARG A 47 -2.18 0.51 -6.53
N TRP A 48 -3.49 0.68 -6.66
CA TRP A 48 -4.44 -0.37 -6.32
C TRP A 48 -4.41 -1.48 -7.37
N ARG A 49 -4.44 -2.73 -6.89
CA ARG A 49 -4.50 -3.91 -7.75
C ARG A 49 -5.07 -5.08 -6.97
N ASP A 50 -6.05 -5.77 -7.54
CA ASP A 50 -6.54 -7.07 -7.05
C ASP A 50 -6.93 -7.05 -5.54
N GLY A 51 -7.48 -5.93 -5.05
CA GLY A 51 -7.94 -5.76 -3.67
C GLY A 51 -6.88 -5.39 -2.64
N TYR A 52 -5.65 -5.06 -3.07
CA TYR A 52 -4.57 -4.59 -2.21
C TYR A 52 -3.87 -3.36 -2.79
N LEU A 53 -3.18 -2.63 -1.91
CA LEU A 53 -2.33 -1.51 -2.31
C LEU A 53 -0.93 -2.05 -2.62
N LEU A 54 -0.56 -2.08 -3.90
CA LEU A 54 0.69 -2.63 -4.39
C LEU A 54 1.73 -1.53 -4.58
N ALA A 55 2.90 -1.70 -3.97
CA ALA A 55 4.10 -0.96 -4.35
C ALA A 55 5.07 -1.86 -5.12
N THR A 56 5.40 -1.45 -6.34
CA THR A 56 6.51 -2.02 -7.10
C THR A 56 7.78 -1.23 -6.80
N ILE A 57 8.79 -1.91 -6.27
CA ILE A 57 10.07 -1.35 -5.87
C ILE A 57 11.11 -1.79 -6.89
N THR A 58 11.77 -0.84 -7.55
CA THR A 58 12.86 -1.12 -8.50
C THR A 58 14.15 -0.59 -7.89
N PRO A 59 14.96 -1.46 -7.24
CA PRO A 59 16.25 -1.05 -6.73
C PRO A 59 17.14 -0.52 -7.87
N GLN A 60 17.94 0.49 -7.55
CA GLN A 60 18.96 1.02 -8.45
C GLN A 60 20.27 1.25 -7.67
N PRO A 61 21.43 1.26 -8.36
CA PRO A 61 21.62 0.95 -9.77
C PRO A 61 21.32 -0.52 -10.10
N SER A 62 21.10 -0.83 -11.38
CA SER A 62 20.71 -2.17 -11.84
C SER A 62 21.62 -3.29 -11.31
N GLN A 63 22.94 -3.05 -11.19
CA GLN A 63 23.90 -4.01 -10.62
C GLN A 63 23.48 -4.44 -9.20
N ALA A 64 23.18 -3.49 -8.31
CA ALA A 64 22.73 -3.77 -6.94
C ALA A 64 21.35 -4.44 -6.93
N ALA A 65 20.48 -4.09 -7.90
CA ALA A 65 19.20 -4.75 -8.07
C ALA A 65 19.34 -6.24 -8.45
N PHE A 66 20.29 -6.55 -9.35
CA PHE A 66 20.62 -7.92 -9.72
C PHE A 66 21.22 -8.69 -8.55
N GLU A 67 22.17 -8.09 -7.80
CA GLU A 67 22.73 -8.71 -6.59
C GLU A 67 21.65 -9.03 -5.55
N LEU A 68 20.68 -8.13 -5.35
CA LEU A 68 19.55 -8.37 -4.46
C LEU A 68 18.63 -9.50 -4.98
N VAL A 69 18.44 -9.65 -6.29
CA VAL A 69 17.68 -10.79 -6.86
C VAL A 69 18.40 -12.12 -6.64
N TYR A 70 19.73 -12.15 -6.70
CA TYR A 70 20.51 -13.35 -6.39
C TYR A 70 20.69 -13.59 -4.88
N ALA A 71 20.24 -12.64 -4.03
CA ALA A 71 20.24 -12.75 -2.58
C ALA A 71 18.80 -12.63 -2.02
N PRO A 72 17.92 -13.63 -2.26
CA PRO A 72 16.50 -13.53 -1.96
C PRO A 72 16.20 -13.19 -0.50
N ALA A 73 16.97 -13.72 0.45
CA ALA A 73 16.82 -13.38 1.87
C ALA A 73 17.05 -11.87 2.12
N LYS A 74 18.09 -11.28 1.53
CA LYS A 74 18.39 -9.85 1.66
C LYS A 74 17.33 -8.98 0.99
N MET A 75 16.79 -9.42 -0.15
CA MET A 75 15.67 -8.73 -0.80
C MET A 75 14.43 -8.74 0.10
N THR A 76 14.08 -9.91 0.66
CA THR A 76 12.95 -10.03 1.58
C THR A 76 13.13 -9.13 2.80
N GLU A 77 14.30 -9.15 3.45
CA GLU A 77 14.60 -8.26 4.58
C GLU A 77 14.45 -6.79 4.21
N ALA A 78 15.04 -6.36 3.09
CA ALA A 78 14.94 -4.98 2.62
C ALA A 78 13.50 -4.56 2.36
N LEU A 79 12.66 -5.43 1.79
CA LEU A 79 11.25 -5.13 1.61
C LEU A 79 10.50 -5.06 2.95
N ILE A 80 10.78 -5.96 3.89
CA ILE A 80 10.14 -5.94 5.21
C ILE A 80 10.51 -4.65 5.95
N ASP A 81 11.74 -4.16 5.82
CA ASP A 81 12.19 -2.88 6.39
C ASP A 81 11.52 -1.66 5.76
N LEU A 82 11.03 -1.77 4.53
CA LEU A 82 10.24 -0.73 3.88
C LEU A 82 8.74 -0.79 4.21
N CYS A 83 8.27 -1.79 4.95
CA CYS A 83 6.86 -1.86 5.29
C CYS A 83 6.44 -0.70 6.19
N PRO A 84 5.30 -0.04 5.92
CA PRO A 84 4.83 1.08 6.72
C PRO A 84 4.67 0.70 8.20
N GLY A 85 5.18 1.56 9.08
CA GLY A 85 5.10 1.38 10.52
C GLY A 85 3.64 1.30 11.02
N ALA A 86 3.44 0.82 12.25
CA ALA A 86 2.11 0.51 12.77
C ALA A 86 1.13 1.70 12.77
N GLY A 87 1.64 2.91 12.95
CA GLY A 87 0.89 4.17 12.97
C GLY A 87 0.93 4.95 11.65
N ALA A 88 1.45 4.38 10.57
CA ALA A 88 1.48 5.04 9.27
C ALA A 88 0.05 5.32 8.77
N GLU A 89 -0.16 6.52 8.19
CA GLU A 89 -1.47 7.00 7.72
C GLU A 89 -2.15 6.01 6.76
N VAL A 90 -1.37 5.35 5.91
CA VAL A 90 -1.85 4.38 4.91
C VAL A 90 -2.75 3.29 5.53
N TRP A 91 -2.50 2.87 6.77
CA TRP A 91 -3.31 1.85 7.43
C TRP A 91 -4.74 2.31 7.73
N SER A 92 -4.95 3.61 7.94
CA SER A 92 -6.29 4.18 8.09
C SER A 92 -7.06 4.29 6.78
N LEU A 93 -6.36 4.30 5.65
CA LEU A 93 -6.93 4.48 4.30
C LEU A 93 -7.22 3.14 3.61
N VAL A 94 -6.35 2.14 3.82
CA VAL A 94 -6.50 0.78 3.28
C VAL A 94 -7.54 -0.04 4.07
N GLY A 95 -7.79 0.30 5.34
CA GLY A 95 -8.73 -0.43 6.18
C GLY A 95 -8.16 -1.74 6.74
N SER A 96 -8.97 -2.48 7.51
CA SER A 96 -8.52 -3.68 8.25
C SER A 96 -8.37 -4.92 7.36
N GLU A 97 -9.21 -5.05 6.34
CA GLU A 97 -9.33 -6.27 5.51
C GLU A 97 -8.36 -6.31 4.32
N GLN A 98 -7.80 -5.16 3.95
CA GLN A 98 -6.92 -5.03 2.78
C GLN A 98 -5.45 -4.95 3.23
N ASP A 99 -4.52 -5.20 2.31
CA ASP A 99 -3.09 -5.25 2.62
C ASP A 99 -2.30 -4.22 1.82
N VAL A 100 -1.12 -3.90 2.35
CA VAL A 100 -0.05 -3.24 1.60
C VAL A 100 0.94 -4.33 1.19
N VAL A 101 1.14 -4.48 -0.12
CA VAL A 101 2.02 -5.50 -0.69
C VAL A 101 3.20 -4.81 -1.36
N LEU A 102 4.42 -5.25 -1.03
CA LEU A 102 5.63 -4.80 -1.73
C LEU A 102 6.12 -5.90 -2.67
N GLU A 103 6.48 -5.51 -3.89
CA GLU A 103 6.98 -6.39 -4.94
C GLU A 103 8.25 -5.79 -5.54
N PRO A 104 9.36 -6.55 -5.61
CA PRO A 104 10.53 -6.06 -6.32
C PRO A 104 10.36 -6.22 -7.84
N SER A 105 11.00 -5.32 -8.58
CA SER A 105 11.11 -5.36 -10.05
C SER A 105 12.56 -5.18 -10.46
N VAL A 106 13.04 -6.03 -11.38
CA VAL A 106 14.39 -5.94 -11.94
C VAL A 106 14.33 -6.06 -13.45
N GLY A 107 15.03 -5.15 -14.15
CA GLY A 107 14.98 -5.06 -15.62
C GLY A 107 13.56 -4.80 -16.16
N GLY A 108 12.70 -4.13 -15.38
CA GLY A 108 11.30 -3.89 -15.71
C GLY A 108 10.36 -5.08 -15.52
N LYS A 109 10.84 -6.20 -14.94
CA LYS A 109 10.02 -7.37 -14.64
C LYS A 109 9.82 -7.53 -13.14
N ALA A 110 8.55 -7.62 -12.76
CA ALA A 110 8.13 -7.96 -11.41
C ALA A 110 8.61 -9.37 -11.00
N VAL A 111 9.13 -9.50 -9.78
CA VAL A 111 9.54 -10.77 -9.19
C VAL A 111 8.48 -11.19 -8.17
N VAL A 112 7.37 -11.73 -8.69
CA VAL A 112 6.14 -12.06 -7.92
C VAL A 112 6.41 -13.00 -6.75
N THR A 113 7.36 -13.91 -6.88
CA THR A 113 7.75 -14.87 -5.84
C THR A 113 8.39 -14.21 -4.62
N ALA A 114 8.88 -12.98 -4.76
CA ALA A 114 9.49 -12.19 -3.68
C ALA A 114 8.50 -11.17 -3.09
N ARG A 115 7.21 -11.24 -3.42
CA ARG A 115 6.17 -10.40 -2.80
C ARG A 115 6.11 -10.63 -1.30
N ILE A 116 5.93 -9.54 -0.57
CA ILE A 116 5.67 -9.59 0.87
C ILE A 116 4.37 -8.89 1.23
N SER A 117 3.74 -9.39 2.29
CA SER A 117 2.60 -8.75 2.96
C SER A 117 3.13 -7.90 4.10
N CYS A 118 2.88 -6.58 4.05
CA CYS A 118 3.32 -5.70 5.13
C CYS A 118 2.50 -5.87 6.39
N ARG A 119 1.22 -6.24 6.29
CA ARG A 119 0.41 -6.57 7.46
C ARG A 119 0.97 -7.80 8.20
N LYS A 120 1.38 -8.85 7.48
CA LYS A 120 2.02 -10.04 8.10
C LYS A 120 3.40 -9.70 8.68
N ALA A 121 4.20 -8.92 7.97
CA ALA A 121 5.50 -8.45 8.45
C ALA A 121 5.39 -7.67 9.77
N LYS A 122 4.39 -6.78 9.88
CA LYS A 122 4.10 -6.02 11.10
C LYS A 122 3.77 -6.93 12.27
N LEU A 123 2.91 -7.94 12.07
CA LEU A 123 2.52 -8.89 13.13
C LEU A 123 3.70 -9.71 13.66
N ASN A 124 4.69 -10.01 12.82
CA ASN A 124 5.87 -10.76 13.23
C ASN A 124 6.94 -9.90 13.95
N ARG A 125 6.81 -8.57 13.92
CA ARG A 125 7.71 -7.60 14.58
C ARG A 125 7.12 -6.99 15.85
N SER A 126 5.87 -7.32 16.19
CA SER A 126 5.13 -6.83 17.36
C SER A 126 5.24 -7.83 18.51
#